data_AF-A0AAN9USG7-F1
#
_entry.id   AF-A0AAN9USG7-F1
#
_cell.length_a   1.000
_cell.length_b   1.000
_cell.length_c   1.000
_cell.angle_alpha   90.00
_cell.angle_beta   90.00
_cell.angle_gamma   90.00
#
_symmetry.space_group_name_H-M   'P 1'
#
loop_
_entity.id
_entity.type
_entity.pdbx_description
1 polymer ?
#
loop_
_entity_poly.entity_id
_entity_poly.type
_entity_poly.pdbx_seq_one_letter_code
_entity_poly.pdbx_strand_id
1 'polypeptide(L)'
;MAHQQATEEGPGYSTLEVHNNYGNWTHSRVEPQVAYDGATFPEAAPQPKPSTLSQRDLPENKEEAGRIWGLKRRIFILTALLAALVLIGAGVGAGVGVTQSRRGGAVSGNSDDGSPDQNRVPYTSPVLAASQLAAANWTDNYGNHYRGVFWQALETGNLMVSIKGPSATSWEVVDIGAAAEVPAPSFKMSVQSGTSIAAVSYGSGTYSSGDPSLFRIFVAYTNSGGYVQGVGCTNMRGTSGWFVDDLSLMRSASPVSPGSQLAAWWPTYRDPDNARLFFQDQSHRLSMLSRVHWLSGPWTIGMSTLQSGSGLVTVPGSRDWEISEIMVFYVESSRLVHGMIRKEDAFGTNITGPLDLLTVQEGLIIPPTQLAALSFAPAGSLGPLDTFVVMRFPNGTLWANYWIGSMPGLFPDYKWSGGSAPRTDNNITNFSAIAMSGLDDMHIYGLTTDGRILAYTIDRQDPFSWSYEEEVGIDIP
;
A
#
# COMPACT_ATOMS: atom_id res chain seq x y z
N MET A 1 -9.71 -49.52 31.72
CA MET A 1 -8.57 -49.07 30.90
C MET A 1 -8.85 -47.63 30.51
N ALA A 2 -8.16 -46.70 31.15
CA ALA A 2 -8.36 -45.26 30.98
C ALA A 2 -7.30 -44.72 30.02
N HIS A 3 -7.71 -44.05 28.94
CA HIS A 3 -6.80 -43.31 28.07
C HIS A 3 -6.74 -41.86 28.54
N GLN A 4 -5.57 -41.48 29.07
CA GLN A 4 -5.16 -40.10 29.24
C GLN A 4 -4.80 -39.52 27.87
N GLN A 5 -5.53 -38.50 27.42
CA GLN A 5 -5.07 -37.57 26.38
C GLN A 5 -4.34 -36.43 27.06
N ALA A 6 -3.07 -36.24 26.70
CA ALA A 6 -2.30 -35.06 27.06
C ALA A 6 -2.65 -33.94 26.07
N THR A 7 -3.20 -32.84 26.58
CA THR A 7 -3.33 -31.56 25.88
C THR A 7 -2.01 -30.80 25.99
N GLU A 8 -1.35 -30.58 24.85
CA GLU A 8 -0.26 -29.61 24.74
C GLU A 8 -0.83 -28.18 24.79
N GLU A 9 -0.45 -27.44 25.83
CA GLU A 9 -0.70 -26.00 25.93
C GLU A 9 0.28 -25.25 25.02
N GLY A 10 -0.22 -24.70 23.92
CA GLY A 10 0.50 -23.69 23.13
C GLY A 10 0.55 -22.34 23.86
N PRO A 11 1.54 -21.47 23.59
CA PRO A 11 1.69 -20.19 24.27
C PRO A 11 0.48 -19.30 23.99
N GLY A 12 -0.31 -19.05 25.04
CA GLY A 12 -1.44 -18.13 25.01
C GLY A 12 -0.98 -16.69 24.79
N TYR A 13 -1.32 -16.13 23.62
CA TYR A 13 -1.32 -14.69 23.44
C TYR A 13 -2.58 -14.12 24.07
N SER A 14 -2.36 -13.19 25.01
CA SER A 14 -3.39 -12.45 25.72
C SER A 14 -4.18 -11.56 24.74
N THR A 15 -5.44 -11.91 24.48
CA THR A 15 -6.41 -10.97 23.94
C THR A 15 -6.84 -10.04 25.07
N LEU A 16 -6.35 -8.81 25.03
CA LEU A 16 -6.80 -7.75 25.93
C LEU A 16 -8.24 -7.39 25.55
N GLU A 17 -9.22 -7.98 26.25
CA GLU A 17 -10.61 -7.54 26.20
C GLU A 17 -10.71 -6.14 26.83
N VAL A 18 -10.80 -5.11 26.01
CA VAL A 18 -11.14 -3.75 26.47
C VAL A 18 -12.66 -3.59 26.40
N HIS A 19 -13.27 -3.61 27.58
CA HIS A 19 -14.65 -3.18 27.80
C HIS A 19 -14.82 -1.71 27.36
N ASN A 20 -15.58 -1.48 26.28
CA ASN A 20 -15.99 -0.15 25.85
C ASN A 20 -17.15 0.35 26.72
N ASN A 21 -16.83 1.04 27.81
CA ASN A 21 -17.80 1.79 28.60
C ASN A 21 -17.85 3.24 28.06
N TYR A 22 -18.78 3.52 27.15
CA TYR A 22 -18.99 4.86 26.60
C TYR A 22 -19.72 5.74 27.63
N GLY A 23 -18.96 6.51 28.40
CA GLY A 23 -19.47 7.65 29.14
C GLY A 23 -19.66 8.86 28.21
N ASN A 24 -20.88 9.41 28.19
CA ASN A 24 -21.23 10.67 27.51
C ASN A 24 -20.29 11.81 27.93
N TRP A 25 -19.46 12.29 27.01
CA TRP A 25 -18.77 13.57 27.14
C TRP A 25 -19.40 14.59 26.19
N THR A 26 -20.22 15.48 26.75
CA THR A 26 -20.70 16.69 26.07
C THR A 26 -19.56 17.72 26.07
N HIS A 27 -19.01 18.01 24.89
CA HIS A 27 -18.07 19.13 24.72
C HIS A 27 -18.85 20.46 24.64
N SER A 28 -18.74 21.28 25.68
CA SER A 28 -19.06 22.71 25.59
C SER A 28 -17.92 23.42 24.86
N ARG A 29 -18.24 24.00 23.71
CA ARG A 29 -17.36 24.81 22.89
C ARG A 29 -17.25 26.20 23.51
N VAL A 30 -16.09 26.56 24.05
CA VAL A 30 -15.75 27.94 24.41
C VAL A 30 -14.91 28.50 23.26
N GLU A 31 -15.48 29.43 22.50
CA GLU A 31 -14.75 30.23 21.52
C GLU A 31 -13.96 31.33 22.25
N PRO A 32 -12.63 31.43 22.05
CA PRO A 32 -11.91 32.62 22.48
C PRO A 32 -12.05 33.70 21.40
N GLN A 33 -12.77 34.78 21.71
CA GLN A 33 -12.65 36.04 20.98
C GLN A 33 -11.32 36.70 21.37
N VAL A 34 -10.39 36.79 20.42
CA VAL A 34 -9.21 37.65 20.55
C VAL A 34 -9.43 38.89 19.67
N ALA A 35 -9.61 40.03 20.33
CA ALA A 35 -9.63 41.34 19.70
C ALA A 35 -8.21 41.70 19.24
N TYR A 36 -8.03 41.97 17.94
CA TYR A 36 -6.81 42.57 17.41
C TYR A 36 -6.88 44.08 17.61
N ASP A 37 -6.08 44.60 18.55
CA ASP A 37 -5.82 46.02 18.68
C ASP A 37 -4.48 46.36 18.02
N GLY A 38 -4.49 47.41 17.19
CA GLY A 38 -3.38 47.79 16.33
C GLY A 38 -2.22 48.38 17.12
N ALA A 39 -1.14 47.61 17.27
CA ALA A 39 0.13 48.10 17.79
C ALA A 39 1.21 48.07 16.71
N THR A 40 1.72 49.26 16.40
CA THR A 40 2.92 49.54 15.58
C THR A 40 4.14 48.78 16.11
N PHE A 41 4.84 48.08 15.19
CA PHE A 41 6.10 47.39 15.47
C PHE A 41 7.21 48.37 15.87
N PRO A 42 7.92 48.14 17.00
CA PRO A 42 9.12 48.90 17.30
C PRO A 42 10.32 48.41 16.47
N GLU A 43 11.13 49.40 16.08
CA GLU A 43 12.34 49.34 15.31
C GLU A 43 13.38 48.36 15.89
N ALA A 44 14.03 47.59 15.01
CA ALA A 44 14.96 46.53 15.36
C ALA A 44 16.19 47.05 16.12
N ALA A 45 16.37 46.56 17.35
CA ALA A 45 17.56 46.82 18.14
C ALA A 45 18.82 46.16 17.52
N PRO A 46 20.00 46.79 17.60
CA PRO A 46 21.24 46.27 17.03
C PRO A 46 21.72 45.02 17.78
N GLN A 47 22.09 43.99 17.00
CA GLN A 47 22.56 42.72 17.56
C GLN A 47 23.93 42.85 18.26
N PRO A 48 24.09 42.25 19.46
CA PRO A 48 25.36 42.25 20.16
C PRO A 48 26.37 41.29 19.52
N LYS A 49 27.62 41.77 19.48
CA LYS A 49 28.85 41.07 19.04
C LYS A 49 29.03 39.73 19.77
N PRO A 50 29.50 38.66 19.10
CA PRO A 50 29.68 37.36 19.73
C PRO A 50 30.79 37.39 20.78
N SER A 51 30.42 37.13 22.04
CA SER A 51 31.33 36.95 23.17
C SER A 51 32.07 35.62 23.06
N THR A 52 33.39 35.69 23.11
CA THR A 52 34.32 34.57 23.18
C THR A 52 34.10 33.81 24.49
N LEU A 53 33.50 32.62 24.43
CA LEU A 53 33.30 31.77 25.60
C LEU A 53 34.65 31.19 26.05
N SER A 54 35.05 31.55 27.27
CA SER A 54 36.13 30.90 28.01
C SER A 54 35.88 29.39 28.12
N GLN A 55 36.86 28.63 27.64
CA GLN A 55 37.05 27.22 27.90
C GLN A 55 37.10 27.01 29.43
N ARG A 56 36.08 26.34 29.98
CA ARG A 56 36.03 25.91 31.38
C ARG A 56 36.64 24.51 31.42
N ASP A 57 37.80 24.39 32.03
CA ASP A 57 38.43 23.11 32.35
C ASP A 57 37.50 22.30 33.25
N LEU A 58 36.96 21.21 32.70
CA LEU A 58 36.23 20.19 33.46
C LEU A 58 37.24 19.18 34.00
N PRO A 59 37.13 18.76 35.27
CA PRO A 59 38.04 17.78 35.85
C PRO A 59 37.85 16.41 35.17
N GLU A 60 38.95 15.89 34.62
CA GLU A 60 39.08 14.53 34.09
C GLU A 60 38.83 13.51 35.20
N ASN A 61 37.59 13.01 35.28
CA ASN A 61 37.21 11.99 36.23
C ASN A 61 37.71 10.63 35.69
N LYS A 62 38.86 10.17 36.19
CA LYS A 62 39.39 8.82 35.89
C LYS A 62 38.52 7.80 36.60
N GLU A 63 37.50 7.31 35.88
CA GLU A 63 36.74 6.14 36.30
C GLU A 63 37.66 4.93 36.40
N GLU A 64 37.94 4.48 37.63
CA GLU A 64 38.64 3.24 37.88
C GLU A 64 37.82 2.08 37.31
N ALA A 65 38.34 1.48 36.24
CA ALA A 65 37.68 0.39 35.54
C ALA A 65 37.46 -0.82 36.47
N GLY A 66 36.22 -0.97 36.94
CA GLY A 66 35.78 -2.12 37.73
C GLY A 66 36.15 -3.44 37.06
N ARG A 67 36.90 -4.27 37.79
CA ARG A 67 37.22 -5.65 37.39
C ARG A 67 36.09 -6.55 37.85
N ILE A 68 35.51 -7.31 36.92
CA ILE A 68 34.51 -8.34 37.22
C ILE A 68 35.25 -9.67 37.10
N TRP A 69 35.32 -10.43 38.20
CA TRP A 69 36.03 -11.72 38.27
C TRP A 69 37.51 -11.65 37.88
N GLY A 70 38.21 -10.59 38.30
CA GLY A 70 39.65 -10.43 38.06
C GLY A 70 40.04 -10.05 36.62
N LEU A 71 39.09 -10.00 35.68
CA LEU A 71 39.30 -9.60 34.29
C LEU A 71 38.78 -8.18 34.03
N LYS A 72 39.42 -7.47 33.09
CA LYS A 72 38.94 -6.15 32.64
C LYS A 72 37.57 -6.32 31.96
N ARG A 73 36.59 -5.49 32.28
CA ARG A 73 35.20 -5.54 31.77
C ARG A 73 35.10 -5.76 30.25
N ARG A 74 35.98 -5.12 29.48
CA ARG A 74 36.06 -5.28 28.01
C ARG A 74 36.43 -6.71 27.58
N ILE A 75 37.33 -7.37 28.29
CA ILE A 75 37.76 -8.74 27.97
C ILE A 75 36.64 -9.73 28.32
N PHE A 76 36.00 -9.55 29.47
CA PHE A 76 34.90 -10.41 29.90
C PHE A 76 33.73 -10.42 28.89
N ILE A 77 33.32 -9.24 28.41
CA ILE A 77 32.24 -9.11 27.41
C ILE A 77 32.62 -9.83 26.10
N LEU A 78 33.88 -9.69 25.67
CA LEU A 78 34.38 -10.30 24.43
C LEU A 78 34.42 -11.84 24.54
N THR A 79 34.82 -12.38 25.69
CA THR A 79 34.80 -13.83 25.94
C THR A 79 33.39 -14.40 26.02
N ALA A 80 32.45 -13.66 26.64
CA ALA A 80 31.04 -14.08 26.73
C ALA A 80 30.35 -14.14 25.35
N LEU A 81 30.59 -13.15 24.48
CA LEU A 81 30.09 -13.15 23.10
C LEU A 81 30.63 -14.34 22.29
N LEU A 82 31.91 -14.68 22.46
CA LEU A 82 32.53 -15.80 21.76
C LEU A 82 31.92 -17.14 22.22
N ALA A 83 31.70 -17.32 23.52
CA ALA A 83 31.06 -18.52 24.07
C ALA A 83 29.61 -18.68 23.59
N ALA A 84 28.85 -17.58 23.50
CA ALA A 84 27.49 -17.60 22.97
C ALA A 84 27.45 -18.03 21.49
N LEU A 85 28.37 -17.53 20.66
CA LEU A 85 28.48 -17.93 19.25
C LEU A 85 28.78 -19.43 19.07
N VAL A 86 29.64 -20.00 19.92
CA VAL A 86 29.96 -21.45 19.87
C VAL A 86 28.74 -22.30 20.24
N LEU A 87 27.95 -21.88 21.23
CA LEU A 87 26.73 -22.59 21.62
C LEU A 87 25.67 -22.57 20.52
N ILE A 88 25.51 -21.44 19.83
CA ILE A 88 24.60 -21.34 18.68
C ILE A 88 25.09 -22.22 17.54
N GLY A 89 26.38 -22.16 17.18
CA GLY A 89 26.96 -22.97 16.11
C GLY A 89 26.82 -24.47 16.32
N ALA A 90 26.92 -24.95 17.56
CA ALA A 90 26.70 -26.36 17.91
C ALA A 90 25.22 -26.78 17.78
N GLY A 91 24.27 -25.88 18.05
CA GLY A 91 22.83 -26.14 17.95
C GLY A 91 22.35 -26.32 16.50
N VAL A 92 22.91 -25.56 15.55
CA VAL A 92 22.52 -25.65 14.14
C VAL A 92 23.17 -26.85 13.41
N GLY A 93 24.31 -27.34 13.90
CA GLY A 93 25.05 -28.44 13.27
C GLY A 93 24.44 -29.83 13.40
N ALA A 94 23.46 -30.03 14.29
CA ALA A 94 22.81 -31.34 14.50
C ALA A 94 21.49 -31.53 13.72
N GLY A 95 20.96 -30.49 13.07
CA GLY A 95 19.63 -30.53 12.43
C GLY A 95 19.57 -30.99 10.97
N VAL A 96 20.71 -31.13 10.29
CA VAL A 96 20.78 -31.48 8.86
C VAL A 96 21.55 -32.78 8.63
N GLY A 97 21.05 -33.88 9.19
CA GLY A 97 21.67 -35.19 9.00
C GLY A 97 20.68 -36.33 9.09
N VAL A 98 20.48 -37.01 7.95
CA VAL A 98 19.83 -38.32 7.76
C VAL A 98 18.30 -38.27 7.58
N THR A 99 17.85 -38.39 6.32
CA THR A 99 16.98 -39.50 5.90
C THR A 99 17.03 -39.66 4.38
N GLN A 100 17.80 -40.65 3.93
CA GLN A 100 17.63 -41.28 2.63
C GLN A 100 16.75 -42.53 2.80
N SER A 101 15.67 -42.55 2.02
CA SER A 101 15.03 -43.67 1.30
C SER A 101 14.62 -44.96 2.03
N ARG A 102 13.32 -45.32 1.88
CA ARG A 102 12.92 -46.69 1.47
C ARG A 102 11.53 -46.76 0.81
N ARG A 103 11.52 -47.58 -0.23
CA ARG A 103 10.45 -47.98 -1.17
C ARG A 103 9.16 -48.52 -0.54
N GLY A 104 8.07 -48.33 -1.28
CA GLY A 104 7.19 -49.42 -1.73
C GLY A 104 5.89 -49.61 -0.92
N GLY A 105 4.75 -49.35 -1.55
CA GLY A 105 3.46 -49.72 -0.99
C GLY A 105 2.26 -49.28 -1.82
N ALA A 106 1.74 -50.21 -2.61
CA ALA A 106 0.35 -50.37 -3.06
C ALA A 106 -0.46 -49.11 -3.45
N VAL A 107 -0.61 -48.98 -4.77
CA VAL A 107 -1.77 -48.33 -5.41
C VAL A 107 -3.05 -48.99 -4.88
N SER A 108 -3.84 -48.25 -4.12
CA SER A 108 -5.25 -48.54 -3.86
C SER A 108 -6.04 -47.32 -4.33
N GLY A 109 -6.83 -47.55 -5.38
CA GLY A 109 -7.60 -46.51 -6.06
C GLY A 109 -8.65 -45.93 -5.13
N ASN A 110 -8.50 -44.65 -4.84
CA ASN A 110 -9.59 -43.82 -4.36
C ASN A 110 -10.08 -43.00 -5.54
N SER A 111 -11.37 -43.13 -5.83
CA SER A 111 -12.08 -42.37 -6.83
C SER A 111 -12.23 -40.93 -6.34
N ASP A 112 -11.18 -40.12 -6.54
CA ASP A 112 -11.30 -38.67 -6.40
C ASP A 112 -11.94 -38.11 -7.67
N ASP A 113 -13.05 -37.44 -7.43
CA ASP A 113 -13.86 -36.69 -8.38
C ASP A 113 -12.97 -35.62 -9.01
N GLY A 114 -12.54 -35.88 -10.24
CA GLY A 114 -11.57 -35.08 -10.97
C GLY A 114 -12.15 -33.71 -11.33
N SER A 115 -12.03 -32.75 -10.42
CA SER A 115 -11.97 -31.35 -10.81
C SER A 115 -10.73 -31.21 -11.70
N PRO A 116 -10.86 -30.74 -12.95
CA PRO A 116 -9.71 -30.62 -13.84
C PRO A 116 -8.71 -29.68 -13.17
N ASP A 117 -7.52 -30.21 -12.86
CA ASP A 117 -6.32 -29.40 -12.64
C ASP A 117 -6.28 -28.40 -13.79
N GLN A 118 -6.66 -27.16 -13.51
CA GLN A 118 -6.47 -26.08 -14.46
C GLN A 118 -4.97 -25.98 -14.65
N ASN A 119 -4.52 -26.53 -15.78
CA ASN A 119 -3.20 -26.46 -16.35
C ASN A 119 -2.49 -25.17 -15.89
N ARG A 120 -1.64 -25.28 -14.86
CA ARG A 120 -0.60 -24.28 -14.60
C ARG A 120 0.37 -24.37 -15.76
N VAL A 121 0.02 -23.77 -16.90
CA VAL A 121 0.93 -23.65 -18.04
C VAL A 121 2.04 -22.71 -17.57
N PRO A 122 3.32 -23.13 -17.60
CA PRO A 122 4.44 -22.23 -17.33
C PRO A 122 4.35 -21.08 -18.32
N TYR A 123 4.14 -19.88 -17.80
CA TYR A 123 3.92 -18.67 -18.55
C TYR A 123 5.15 -17.79 -18.38
N THR A 124 5.87 -17.53 -19.46
CA THR A 124 7.18 -16.87 -19.44
C THR A 124 7.15 -15.50 -20.12
N SER A 125 5.99 -14.86 -20.22
CA SER A 125 5.92 -13.58 -20.94
C SER A 125 6.55 -12.47 -20.09
N PRO A 126 7.52 -11.72 -20.62
CA PRO A 126 8.11 -10.59 -19.92
C PRO A 126 7.07 -9.51 -19.58
N VAL A 127 7.38 -8.63 -18.62
CA VAL A 127 6.54 -7.46 -18.34
C VAL A 127 6.60 -6.48 -19.51
N LEU A 128 5.46 -5.95 -19.92
CA LEU A 128 5.40 -4.85 -20.89
C LEU A 128 6.09 -3.61 -20.29
N ALA A 129 7.11 -3.06 -20.96
CA ALA A 129 7.85 -1.89 -20.46
C ALA A 129 6.97 -0.64 -20.21
N ALA A 130 5.86 -0.53 -20.96
CA ALA A 130 4.85 0.51 -20.81
C ALA A 130 3.74 0.19 -19.78
N SER A 131 3.80 -0.99 -19.14
CA SER A 131 2.85 -1.40 -18.12
C SER A 131 2.77 -0.35 -17.01
N GLN A 132 1.56 -0.02 -16.60
CA GLN A 132 1.36 0.62 -15.31
C GLN A 132 1.43 -0.47 -14.22
N LEU A 133 1.69 -0.07 -12.98
CA LEU A 133 1.69 -0.98 -11.85
C LEU A 133 0.54 -0.62 -10.91
N ALA A 134 -0.02 -1.64 -10.28
CA ALA A 134 -0.79 -1.47 -9.05
C ALA A 134 -0.30 -2.48 -8.02
N ALA A 135 -0.54 -2.20 -6.74
CA ALA A 135 -0.23 -3.12 -5.67
C ALA A 135 -1.37 -3.12 -4.66
N ALA A 136 -1.61 -4.29 -4.07
CA ALA A 136 -2.55 -4.46 -2.97
C ALA A 136 -1.97 -5.45 -1.97
N ASN A 137 -2.38 -5.32 -0.72
CA ASN A 137 -2.02 -6.22 0.36
C ASN A 137 -3.27 -6.61 1.11
N TRP A 138 -3.32 -7.85 1.56
CA TRP A 138 -4.45 -8.35 2.33
C TRP A 138 -4.00 -9.38 3.35
N THR A 139 -4.87 -9.63 4.31
CA THR A 139 -4.67 -10.65 5.33
C THR A 139 -5.80 -11.65 5.22
N ASP A 140 -5.47 -12.93 5.17
CA ASP A 140 -6.50 -13.98 5.17
C ASP A 140 -7.14 -14.16 6.56
N ASN A 141 -8.09 -15.08 6.65
CA ASN A 141 -8.77 -15.42 7.90
C ASN A 141 -7.88 -16.16 8.93
N TYR A 142 -6.65 -16.51 8.57
CA TYR A 142 -5.66 -17.12 9.45
C TYR A 142 -4.59 -16.13 9.92
N GLY A 143 -4.69 -14.86 9.53
CA GLY A 143 -3.69 -13.84 9.85
C GLY A 143 -2.47 -13.88 8.94
N ASN A 144 -2.51 -14.63 7.84
CA ASN A 144 -1.42 -14.64 6.87
C ASN A 144 -1.49 -13.41 5.98
N HIS A 145 -0.35 -12.75 5.82
CA HIS A 145 -0.22 -11.55 5.00
C HIS A 145 0.20 -11.90 3.57
N TYR A 146 -0.51 -11.33 2.61
CA TYR A 146 -0.27 -11.48 1.19
C TYR A 146 0.03 -10.13 0.54
N ARG A 147 0.93 -10.16 -0.45
CA ARG A 147 1.26 -9.01 -1.30
C ARG A 147 0.97 -9.38 -2.74
N GLY A 148 0.23 -8.53 -3.46
CA GLY A 148 -0.03 -8.68 -4.89
C GLY A 148 0.48 -7.48 -5.67
N VAL A 149 1.23 -7.72 -6.73
CA VAL A 149 1.70 -6.70 -7.69
C VAL A 149 1.10 -7.01 -9.05
N PHE A 150 0.34 -6.06 -9.58
CA PHE A 150 -0.42 -6.19 -10.82
C PHE A 150 0.30 -5.49 -11.96
N TRP A 151 0.40 -6.17 -13.10
CA TRP A 151 1.16 -5.73 -14.26
C TRP A 151 0.56 -6.28 -15.56
N GLN A 152 1.09 -5.85 -16.70
CA GLN A 152 0.66 -6.28 -18.02
C GLN A 152 1.75 -7.08 -18.74
N ALA A 153 1.41 -8.26 -19.26
CA ALA A 153 2.34 -9.08 -20.04
C ALA A 153 2.63 -8.47 -21.42
N LEU A 154 3.89 -8.57 -21.86
CA LEU A 154 4.37 -8.01 -23.13
C LEU A 154 3.77 -8.74 -24.34
N GLU A 155 3.77 -10.07 -24.35
CA GLU A 155 3.44 -10.84 -25.56
C GLU A 155 1.94 -11.04 -25.74
N THR A 156 1.19 -11.23 -24.66
CA THR A 156 -0.27 -11.42 -24.73
C THR A 156 -1.05 -10.12 -24.53
N GLY A 157 -0.46 -9.13 -23.84
CA GLY A 157 -1.17 -7.95 -23.38
C GLY A 157 -2.14 -8.21 -22.21
N ASN A 158 -2.17 -9.43 -21.64
CA ASN A 158 -3.05 -9.78 -20.53
C ASN A 158 -2.64 -9.06 -19.24
N LEU A 159 -3.60 -8.92 -18.32
CA LEU A 159 -3.31 -8.57 -16.94
C LEU A 159 -2.75 -9.77 -16.19
N MET A 160 -1.75 -9.50 -15.37
CA MET A 160 -1.02 -10.46 -14.57
C MET A 160 -0.99 -10.01 -13.12
N VAL A 161 -0.83 -10.94 -12.19
CA VAL A 161 -0.47 -10.64 -10.80
C VAL A 161 0.67 -11.53 -10.35
N SER A 162 1.67 -10.93 -9.71
CA SER A 162 2.67 -11.63 -8.92
C SER A 162 2.26 -11.57 -7.45
N ILE A 163 2.10 -12.73 -6.81
CA ILE A 163 1.62 -12.88 -5.44
C ILE A 163 2.73 -13.44 -4.55
N LYS A 164 2.97 -12.80 -3.41
CA LYS A 164 3.85 -13.30 -2.35
C LYS A 164 3.00 -13.66 -1.13
N GLY A 165 2.98 -14.93 -0.77
CA GLY A 165 2.35 -15.42 0.46
C GLY A 165 3.27 -15.31 1.68
N PRO A 166 2.78 -15.62 2.89
CA PRO A 166 3.47 -15.41 4.17
C PRO A 166 4.79 -16.18 4.31
N SER A 167 4.84 -17.39 3.77
CA SER A 167 5.98 -18.31 3.89
C SER A 167 6.62 -18.61 2.53
N ALA A 168 6.20 -17.90 1.48
CA ALA A 168 6.69 -18.14 0.13
C ALA A 168 8.08 -17.53 -0.01
N THR A 169 9.05 -18.32 -0.49
CA THR A 169 10.39 -17.80 -0.82
C THR A 169 10.40 -17.14 -2.20
N SER A 170 9.49 -17.53 -3.09
CA SER A 170 9.32 -16.99 -4.44
C SER A 170 7.94 -16.36 -4.63
N TRP A 171 7.80 -15.54 -5.66
CA TRP A 171 6.51 -15.03 -6.10
C TRP A 171 5.78 -16.09 -6.94
N GLU A 172 4.46 -16.14 -6.83
CA GLU A 172 3.58 -16.94 -7.69
C GLU A 172 2.93 -16.01 -8.72
N VAL A 173 3.04 -16.33 -10.00
CA VAL A 173 2.48 -15.50 -11.09
C VAL A 173 1.19 -16.12 -11.60
N VAL A 174 0.17 -15.28 -11.80
CA VAL A 174 -1.14 -15.67 -12.32
C VAL A 174 -1.47 -14.82 -13.55
N ASP A 175 -1.82 -15.46 -14.67
CA ASP A 175 -2.44 -14.78 -15.82
C ASP A 175 -3.93 -14.57 -15.51
N ILE A 176 -4.29 -13.34 -15.13
CA ILE A 176 -5.68 -12.98 -14.78
C ILE A 176 -6.57 -13.08 -16.02
N GLY A 177 -6.06 -12.72 -17.20
CA GLY A 177 -6.81 -12.79 -18.45
C GLY A 177 -7.21 -14.21 -18.82
N ALA A 178 -6.36 -15.19 -18.50
CA ALA A 178 -6.65 -16.60 -18.69
C ALA A 178 -7.48 -17.21 -17.54
N ALA A 179 -7.25 -16.78 -16.30
CA ALA A 179 -7.91 -17.33 -15.11
C ALA A 179 -9.32 -16.77 -14.87
N ALA A 180 -9.64 -15.59 -15.42
CA ALA A 180 -10.92 -14.94 -15.19
C ALA A 180 -12.07 -15.70 -15.86
N GLU A 181 -13.04 -16.12 -15.04
CA GLU A 181 -14.32 -16.63 -15.51
C GLU A 181 -15.06 -15.52 -16.28
N VAL A 182 -15.44 -15.84 -17.52
CA VAL A 182 -16.18 -14.92 -18.40
C VAL A 182 -17.67 -15.23 -18.35
N PRO A 183 -18.54 -14.21 -18.22
CA PRO A 183 -19.99 -14.40 -18.04
C PRO A 183 -20.70 -14.92 -19.29
N ALA A 184 -20.05 -14.81 -20.46
CA ALA A 184 -20.54 -15.34 -21.71
C ALA A 184 -19.37 -15.81 -22.60
N PRO A 185 -19.53 -16.87 -23.40
CA PRO A 185 -18.47 -17.35 -24.32
C PRO A 185 -17.99 -16.32 -25.35
N SER A 186 -18.82 -15.31 -25.63
CA SER A 186 -18.49 -14.19 -26.54
C SER A 186 -17.74 -13.05 -25.86
N PHE A 187 -17.74 -12.99 -24.53
CA PHE A 187 -17.01 -11.96 -23.80
C PHE A 187 -15.53 -12.31 -23.81
N LYS A 188 -14.71 -11.38 -24.31
CA LYS A 188 -13.26 -11.46 -24.23
C LYS A 188 -12.77 -10.26 -23.44
N MET A 189 -11.98 -10.53 -22.41
CA MET A 189 -11.24 -9.48 -21.73
C MET A 189 -10.36 -8.77 -22.76
N SER A 190 -10.51 -7.45 -22.87
CA SER A 190 -9.71 -6.65 -23.78
C SER A 190 -8.96 -5.61 -22.97
N VAL A 191 -7.64 -5.66 -23.01
CA VAL A 191 -6.78 -4.80 -22.19
C VAL A 191 -6.04 -3.85 -23.13
N GLN A 192 -6.06 -2.55 -22.83
CA GLN A 192 -5.27 -1.58 -23.59
C GLN A 192 -3.77 -1.84 -23.38
N SER A 193 -2.93 -1.71 -24.40
CA SER A 193 -1.48 -1.72 -24.20
C SER A 193 -1.04 -0.52 -23.36
N GLY A 194 -0.30 -0.76 -22.27
CA GLY A 194 0.04 0.25 -21.27
C GLY A 194 -1.18 0.72 -20.48
N THR A 195 -2.15 -0.17 -20.25
CA THR A 195 -3.37 0.15 -19.51
C THR A 195 -3.05 0.70 -18.12
N SER A 196 -3.86 1.66 -17.66
CA SER A 196 -3.85 2.08 -16.27
C SER A 196 -4.43 0.97 -15.41
N ILE A 197 -3.76 0.66 -14.30
CA ILE A 197 -4.16 -0.41 -13.38
C ILE A 197 -4.36 0.23 -12.00
N ALA A 198 -5.47 -0.10 -11.34
CA ALA A 198 -5.67 0.18 -9.92
C ALA A 198 -6.16 -1.09 -9.23
N ALA A 199 -5.59 -1.39 -8.08
CA ALA A 199 -5.95 -2.58 -7.32
C ALA A 199 -6.27 -2.20 -5.88
N VAL A 200 -7.24 -2.91 -5.32
CA VAL A 200 -7.60 -2.82 -3.92
C VAL A 200 -8.12 -4.18 -3.47
N SER A 201 -7.93 -4.49 -2.19
CA SER A 201 -8.49 -5.69 -1.58
C SER A 201 -9.38 -5.33 -0.40
N TYR A 202 -10.38 -6.17 -0.20
CA TYR A 202 -11.32 -6.12 0.90
C TYR A 202 -11.53 -7.51 1.48
N GLY A 203 -11.88 -7.55 2.76
CA GLY A 203 -12.11 -8.77 3.51
C GLY A 203 -11.41 -8.65 4.85
N SER A 204 -12.18 -8.77 5.92
CA SER A 204 -11.64 -8.84 7.26
C SER A 204 -11.46 -10.30 7.62
N GLY A 205 -10.23 -10.68 8.00
CA GLY A 205 -9.94 -11.99 8.57
C GLY A 205 -10.64 -12.25 9.91
N THR A 206 -11.38 -11.27 10.47
CA THR A 206 -12.10 -11.40 11.74
C THR A 206 -13.61 -11.58 11.60
N TYR A 207 -14.17 -11.74 10.39
CA TYR A 207 -15.57 -12.14 10.27
C TYR A 207 -15.74 -13.60 10.69
N SER A 208 -16.10 -13.79 11.95
CA SER A 208 -16.43 -15.07 12.59
C SER A 208 -17.62 -15.80 11.97
N SER A 209 -18.28 -15.24 10.94
CA SER A 209 -19.41 -15.87 10.25
C SER A 209 -19.00 -16.99 9.29
N GLY A 210 -17.70 -17.20 9.05
CA GLY A 210 -17.22 -18.26 8.16
C GLY A 210 -17.73 -18.12 6.72
N ASP A 211 -18.13 -16.91 6.33
CA ASP A 211 -18.62 -16.64 4.98
C ASP A 211 -17.46 -16.08 4.13
N PRO A 212 -16.78 -16.94 3.34
CA PRO A 212 -15.68 -16.50 2.47
C PRO A 212 -16.16 -15.57 1.34
N SER A 213 -17.48 -15.38 1.15
CA SER A 213 -18.01 -14.50 0.10
C SER A 213 -17.69 -13.01 0.31
N LEU A 214 -17.21 -12.62 1.50
CA LEU A 214 -16.88 -11.24 1.83
C LEU A 214 -15.46 -10.82 1.41
N PHE A 215 -14.57 -11.75 1.09
CA PHE A 215 -13.24 -11.38 0.59
C PHE A 215 -13.28 -11.04 -0.90
N ARG A 216 -12.54 -10.00 -1.29
CA ARG A 216 -12.38 -9.62 -2.68
C ARG A 216 -11.07 -8.92 -2.95
N ILE A 217 -10.37 -9.33 -4.01
CA ILE A 217 -9.39 -8.50 -4.70
C ILE A 217 -10.12 -7.91 -5.91
N PHE A 218 -10.00 -6.60 -6.11
CA PHE A 218 -10.59 -5.92 -7.25
C PHE A 218 -9.51 -5.14 -8.00
N VAL A 219 -9.48 -5.35 -9.31
CA VAL A 219 -8.53 -4.72 -10.21
C VAL A 219 -9.31 -3.99 -11.29
N ALA A 220 -9.21 -2.67 -11.29
CA ALA A 220 -9.72 -1.85 -12.39
C ALA A 220 -8.62 -1.60 -13.42
N TYR A 221 -9.03 -1.57 -14.68
CA TYR A 221 -8.15 -1.30 -15.80
C TYR A 221 -8.86 -0.56 -16.92
N THR A 222 -8.11 -0.03 -17.88
CA THR A 222 -8.66 0.54 -19.13
C THR A 222 -8.61 -0.49 -20.26
N ASN A 223 -9.74 -0.73 -20.91
CA ASN A 223 -9.82 -1.65 -22.06
C ASN A 223 -9.32 -1.00 -23.35
N SER A 224 -9.18 -1.78 -24.43
CA SER A 224 -8.70 -1.27 -25.74
C SER A 224 -9.54 -0.14 -26.34
N GLY A 225 -10.79 0.04 -25.89
CA GLY A 225 -11.67 1.14 -26.29
C GLY A 225 -11.51 2.42 -25.46
N GLY A 226 -10.63 2.44 -24.44
CA GLY A 226 -10.45 3.59 -23.55
C GLY A 226 -11.50 3.68 -22.45
N TYR A 227 -12.14 2.57 -22.06
CA TYR A 227 -13.16 2.54 -21.01
C TYR A 227 -12.68 1.80 -19.76
N VAL A 228 -13.15 2.24 -18.58
CA VAL A 228 -12.89 1.52 -17.31
C VAL A 228 -13.60 0.16 -17.34
N GLN A 229 -12.86 -0.88 -16.98
CA GLN A 229 -13.34 -2.25 -16.74
C GLN A 229 -12.80 -2.76 -15.41
N GLY A 230 -13.36 -3.89 -14.96
CA GLY A 230 -12.99 -4.51 -13.70
C GLY A 230 -12.91 -6.03 -13.80
N VAL A 231 -11.99 -6.60 -13.04
CA VAL A 231 -11.95 -8.02 -12.68
C VAL A 231 -11.87 -8.14 -11.16
N GLY A 232 -12.47 -9.20 -10.64
CA GLY A 232 -12.46 -9.52 -9.22
C GLY A 232 -11.85 -10.90 -8.96
N CYS A 233 -11.43 -11.14 -7.73
CA CYS A 233 -11.05 -12.46 -7.23
C CYS A 233 -11.65 -12.66 -5.84
N THR A 234 -12.34 -13.79 -5.63
CA THR A 234 -12.90 -14.17 -4.32
C THR A 234 -12.01 -15.13 -3.54
N ASN A 235 -10.95 -15.67 -4.16
CA ASN A 235 -10.00 -16.52 -3.47
C ASN A 235 -9.01 -15.68 -2.66
N MET A 236 -8.94 -15.90 -1.35
CA MET A 236 -7.99 -15.23 -0.43
C MET A 236 -6.52 -15.43 -0.78
N ARG A 237 -6.15 -16.44 -1.58
CA ARG A 237 -4.77 -16.59 -2.09
C ARG A 237 -4.52 -15.77 -3.35
N GLY A 238 -5.56 -15.31 -4.04
CA GLY A 238 -5.47 -14.61 -5.32
C GLY A 238 -5.05 -15.51 -6.51
N THR A 239 -4.91 -16.82 -6.30
CA THR A 239 -4.35 -17.75 -7.31
C THR A 239 -5.39 -18.38 -8.23
N SER A 240 -6.68 -18.28 -7.90
CA SER A 240 -7.81 -18.76 -8.69
C SER A 240 -9.09 -17.98 -8.34
N GLY A 241 -10.23 -18.34 -8.92
CA GLY A 241 -11.50 -17.66 -8.62
C GLY A 241 -11.53 -16.21 -9.10
N TRP A 242 -10.78 -15.92 -10.17
CA TRP A 242 -10.86 -14.66 -10.89
C TRP A 242 -12.15 -14.65 -11.73
N PHE A 243 -12.80 -13.50 -11.85
CA PHE A 243 -14.00 -13.33 -12.66
C PHE A 243 -14.03 -11.92 -13.26
N VAL A 244 -14.66 -11.81 -14.43
CA VAL A 244 -15.00 -10.50 -14.99
C VAL A 244 -16.07 -9.87 -14.12
N ASP A 245 -15.76 -8.71 -13.60
CA ASP A 245 -16.62 -8.02 -12.64
C ASP A 245 -17.72 -7.21 -13.35
N ASP A 246 -18.85 -6.96 -12.68
CA ASP A 246 -20.04 -6.30 -13.24
C ASP A 246 -19.75 -4.92 -13.84
N LEU A 247 -18.67 -4.25 -13.42
CA LEU A 247 -18.19 -3.02 -14.04
C LEU A 247 -17.97 -3.18 -15.56
N SER A 248 -17.53 -4.37 -15.98
CA SER A 248 -17.29 -4.70 -17.38
C SER A 248 -18.58 -4.97 -18.17
N LEU A 249 -19.72 -5.10 -17.49
CA LEU A 249 -21.04 -5.36 -18.06
C LEU A 249 -21.93 -4.11 -18.13
N MET A 250 -21.39 -2.94 -17.77
CA MET A 250 -22.11 -1.68 -17.83
C MET A 250 -22.59 -1.37 -19.26
N ARG A 251 -23.86 -0.97 -19.39
CA ARG A 251 -24.43 -0.51 -20.66
C ARG A 251 -23.80 0.81 -21.14
N SER A 252 -23.38 1.65 -20.20
CA SER A 252 -22.71 2.92 -20.45
C SER A 252 -21.28 2.82 -19.92
N ALA A 253 -20.39 2.33 -20.77
CA ALA A 253 -18.97 2.25 -20.44
C ALA A 253 -18.43 3.65 -20.10
N SER A 254 -17.65 3.77 -19.02
CA SER A 254 -17.14 5.05 -18.55
C SER A 254 -15.83 5.38 -19.27
N PRO A 255 -15.81 6.39 -20.16
CA PRO A 255 -14.61 6.68 -20.92
C PRO A 255 -13.57 7.40 -20.06
N VAL A 256 -12.31 7.02 -20.26
CA VAL A 256 -11.14 7.51 -19.52
C VAL A 256 -10.33 8.43 -20.43
N SER A 257 -9.76 9.50 -19.86
CA SER A 257 -8.81 10.34 -20.59
C SER A 257 -7.56 9.54 -20.96
N PRO A 258 -7.01 9.68 -22.18
CA PRO A 258 -5.74 9.05 -22.52
C PRO A 258 -4.63 9.39 -21.51
N GLY A 259 -3.98 8.37 -20.99
CA GLY A 259 -2.91 8.51 -19.98
C GLY A 259 -3.40 8.79 -18.56
N SER A 260 -4.70 8.86 -18.29
CA SER A 260 -5.22 8.97 -16.93
C SER A 260 -4.77 7.79 -16.08
N GLN A 261 -4.20 8.05 -14.92
CA GLN A 261 -4.06 7.02 -13.90
C GLN A 261 -5.45 6.63 -13.34
N LEU A 262 -5.59 5.39 -12.90
CA LEU A 262 -6.74 4.93 -12.11
C LEU A 262 -6.32 4.87 -10.64
N ALA A 263 -7.24 5.18 -9.74
CA ALA A 263 -7.08 4.92 -8.32
C ALA A 263 -8.30 4.16 -7.79
N ALA A 264 -8.07 3.16 -6.95
CA ALA A 264 -9.11 2.33 -6.36
C ALA A 264 -9.01 2.41 -4.85
N TRP A 265 -10.17 2.41 -4.19
CA TRP A 265 -10.26 2.43 -2.75
C TRP A 265 -11.47 1.65 -2.27
N TRP A 266 -11.36 1.03 -1.10
CA TRP A 266 -12.45 0.23 -0.53
C TRP A 266 -12.77 0.64 0.92
N PRO A 267 -14.04 0.96 1.22
CA PRO A 267 -14.46 1.25 2.59
C PRO A 267 -14.60 -0.05 3.41
N THR A 268 -13.85 -0.16 4.50
CA THR A 268 -13.74 -1.33 5.37
C THR A 268 -14.94 -1.69 6.26
N TYR A 269 -15.90 -0.80 6.60
CA TYR A 269 -16.73 -1.06 7.80
C TYR A 269 -18.24 -1.36 7.67
N ARG A 270 -18.99 -0.82 6.70
CA ARG A 270 -20.47 -1.01 6.67
C ARG A 270 -21.07 -1.47 5.35
N ASP A 271 -20.31 -1.38 4.29
CA ASP A 271 -20.77 -1.73 2.95
C ASP A 271 -19.64 -2.52 2.28
N PRO A 272 -19.56 -3.83 2.57
CA PRO A 272 -18.46 -4.69 2.14
C PRO A 272 -18.28 -4.70 0.63
N ASP A 273 -19.27 -4.23 -0.13
CA ASP A 273 -19.32 -4.34 -1.58
C ASP A 273 -19.06 -3.01 -2.31
N ASN A 274 -18.52 -1.99 -1.63
CA ASN A 274 -18.55 -0.61 -2.14
C ASN A 274 -17.20 -0.03 -2.56
N ALA A 275 -16.51 -0.73 -3.46
CA ALA A 275 -15.31 -0.19 -4.11
C ALA A 275 -15.60 1.17 -4.77
N ARG A 276 -14.67 2.12 -4.63
CA ARG A 276 -14.68 3.41 -5.32
C ARG A 276 -13.51 3.46 -6.28
N LEU A 277 -13.78 4.00 -7.47
CA LEU A 277 -12.76 4.20 -8.50
C LEU A 277 -12.71 5.65 -8.87
N PHE A 278 -11.51 6.18 -9.02
CA PHE A 278 -11.25 7.55 -9.39
C PHE A 278 -10.42 7.56 -10.67
N PHE A 279 -10.75 8.47 -11.58
CA PHE A 279 -10.07 8.62 -12.85
C PHE A 279 -10.30 10.02 -13.41
N GLN A 280 -9.49 10.40 -14.39
CA GLN A 280 -9.71 11.57 -15.22
C GLN A 280 -10.61 11.20 -16.40
N ASP A 281 -11.76 11.86 -16.54
CA ASP A 281 -12.65 11.65 -17.67
C ASP A 281 -12.16 12.35 -18.96
N GLN A 282 -12.87 12.13 -20.08
CA GLN A 282 -12.54 12.75 -21.37
C GLN A 282 -12.66 14.30 -21.37
N SER A 283 -13.33 14.89 -20.39
CA SER A 283 -13.38 16.35 -20.18
C SER A 283 -12.27 16.83 -19.25
N HIS A 284 -11.31 15.96 -18.93
CA HIS A 284 -10.21 16.22 -18.00
C HIS A 284 -10.67 16.57 -16.58
N ARG A 285 -11.84 16.10 -16.14
CA ARG A 285 -12.31 16.30 -14.76
C ARG A 285 -12.09 15.05 -13.93
N LEU A 286 -11.95 15.23 -12.62
CA LEU A 286 -11.92 14.11 -11.68
C LEU A 286 -13.31 13.48 -11.65
N SER A 287 -13.37 12.18 -11.95
CA SER A 287 -14.59 11.39 -11.96
C SER A 287 -14.46 10.22 -11.00
N MET A 288 -15.58 9.83 -10.38
CA MET A 288 -15.67 8.69 -9.48
C MET A 288 -16.77 7.73 -9.91
N LEU A 289 -16.45 6.44 -9.87
CA LEU A 289 -17.42 5.34 -9.93
C LEU A 289 -17.51 4.68 -8.55
N SER A 290 -18.67 4.12 -8.26
CA SER A 290 -18.90 3.29 -7.08
C SER A 290 -19.54 2.00 -7.47
N ARG A 291 -19.09 0.92 -6.85
CA ARG A 291 -19.56 -0.41 -7.14
C ARG A 291 -21.07 -0.60 -6.99
N VAL A 292 -21.64 -0.10 -5.91
CA VAL A 292 -23.09 -0.14 -5.69
C VAL A 292 -23.88 0.71 -6.70
N HIS A 293 -23.20 1.54 -7.50
CA HIS A 293 -23.78 2.49 -8.45
C HIS A 293 -23.13 2.47 -9.84
N TRP A 294 -22.38 1.42 -10.23
CA TRP A 294 -21.71 1.40 -11.54
C TRP A 294 -22.68 1.64 -12.70
N LEU A 295 -23.89 1.08 -12.60
CA LEU A 295 -24.94 1.27 -13.60
C LEU A 295 -25.44 2.72 -13.74
N SER A 296 -25.17 3.58 -12.77
CA SER A 296 -25.54 5.00 -12.79
C SER A 296 -24.52 5.87 -13.55
N GLY A 297 -23.37 5.30 -13.91
CA GLY A 297 -22.26 6.04 -14.51
C GLY A 297 -21.42 6.81 -13.48
N PRO A 298 -20.39 7.53 -13.94
CA PRO A 298 -19.47 8.24 -13.07
C PRO A 298 -20.07 9.56 -12.58
N TRP A 299 -19.72 9.94 -11.34
CA TRP A 299 -19.96 11.28 -10.82
C TRP A 299 -18.73 12.14 -11.01
N THR A 300 -18.95 13.39 -11.38
CA THR A 300 -17.87 14.36 -11.41
C THR A 300 -17.62 14.93 -10.03
N ILE A 301 -16.36 15.00 -9.64
CA ILE A 301 -15.91 15.52 -8.36
C ILE A 301 -15.24 16.88 -8.55
N GLY A 302 -15.80 17.89 -7.90
CA GLY A 302 -15.27 19.25 -7.92
C GLY A 302 -15.38 19.93 -9.29
N MET A 303 -14.80 21.12 -9.38
CA MET A 303 -14.78 21.94 -10.60
C MET A 303 -13.41 22.00 -11.29
N SER A 304 -12.36 21.47 -10.65
CA SER A 304 -11.00 21.48 -11.17
C SER A 304 -10.84 20.70 -12.47
N THR A 305 -10.06 21.23 -13.39
CA THR A 305 -9.60 20.52 -14.58
C THR A 305 -8.22 19.93 -14.30
N LEU A 306 -8.14 18.60 -14.29
CA LEU A 306 -6.89 17.87 -14.12
C LEU A 306 -6.00 18.09 -15.35
N GLN A 307 -4.69 18.11 -15.14
CA GLN A 307 -3.78 18.05 -16.26
C GLN A 307 -3.95 16.73 -17.02
N SER A 308 -3.95 16.75 -18.36
CA SER A 308 -4.07 15.52 -19.15
C SER A 308 -2.98 14.53 -18.79
N GLY A 309 -3.37 13.30 -18.46
CA GLY A 309 -2.44 12.25 -18.04
C GLY A 309 -1.77 12.51 -16.68
N SER A 310 -2.38 13.35 -15.83
CA SER A 310 -1.91 13.56 -14.47
C SER A 310 -1.94 12.26 -13.68
N GLY A 311 -0.91 12.05 -12.85
CA GLY A 311 -0.99 11.03 -11.82
C GLY A 311 -2.16 11.30 -10.85
N LEU A 312 -2.75 10.22 -10.34
CA LEU A 312 -3.93 10.21 -9.49
C LEU A 312 -3.79 9.08 -8.48
N VAL A 313 -3.99 9.38 -7.20
CA VAL A 313 -3.99 8.36 -6.15
C VAL A 313 -4.94 8.75 -5.02
N THR A 314 -5.48 7.75 -4.34
CA THR A 314 -6.36 7.94 -3.18
C THR A 314 -5.81 7.22 -1.97
N VAL A 315 -6.06 7.80 -0.79
CA VAL A 315 -5.75 7.19 0.50
C VAL A 315 -6.87 7.50 1.51
N PRO A 316 -7.02 6.72 2.58
CA PRO A 316 -7.90 7.08 3.69
C PRO A 316 -7.50 8.43 4.29
N GLY A 317 -8.49 9.30 4.51
CA GLY A 317 -8.29 10.62 5.13
C GLY A 317 -8.72 10.71 6.60
N SER A 318 -9.52 9.76 7.09
CA SER A 318 -9.97 9.69 8.48
C SER A 318 -9.21 8.61 9.28
N ARG A 319 -9.01 8.88 10.57
CA ARG A 319 -8.44 7.96 11.57
C ARG A 319 -9.42 6.84 11.92
N ASP A 320 -10.69 7.16 11.77
CA ASP A 320 -11.78 6.32 12.22
C ASP A 320 -11.94 5.28 11.12
N TRP A 321 -11.83 4.00 11.49
CA TRP A 321 -12.16 2.89 10.60
C TRP A 321 -13.60 2.99 10.03
N GLU A 322 -14.41 3.93 10.53
CA GLU A 322 -15.73 4.28 10.01
C GLU A 322 -15.74 5.13 8.72
N ILE A 323 -14.58 5.53 8.21
CA ILE A 323 -14.44 5.91 6.79
C ILE A 323 -15.36 7.09 6.41
N SER A 324 -15.18 8.18 7.11
CA SER A 324 -15.84 9.43 6.78
C SER A 324 -15.15 10.17 5.64
N GLU A 325 -13.88 9.89 5.33
CA GLU A 325 -13.10 10.76 4.43
C GLU A 325 -12.09 10.00 3.55
N ILE A 326 -12.02 10.39 2.28
CA ILE A 326 -11.02 9.95 1.30
C ILE A 326 -10.20 11.16 0.90
N MET A 327 -8.88 11.03 0.92
CA MET A 327 -7.99 12.02 0.37
C MET A 327 -7.62 11.61 -1.06
N VAL A 328 -7.81 12.52 -2.02
CA VAL A 328 -7.47 12.31 -3.42
C VAL A 328 -6.35 13.27 -3.79
N PHE A 329 -5.22 12.74 -4.26
CA PHE A 329 -4.10 13.52 -4.75
C PHE A 329 -4.08 13.51 -6.27
N TYR A 330 -3.88 14.67 -6.88
CA TYR A 330 -3.77 14.81 -8.34
C TYR A 330 -2.99 16.05 -8.73
N VAL A 331 -2.62 16.15 -10.01
CA VAL A 331 -1.88 17.29 -10.55
C VAL A 331 -2.82 18.25 -11.28
N GLU A 332 -2.83 19.50 -10.84
CA GLU A 332 -3.60 20.59 -11.44
C GLU A 332 -2.66 21.78 -11.73
N SER A 333 -2.58 22.20 -12.99
CA SER A 333 -1.85 23.42 -13.39
C SER A 333 -0.43 23.52 -12.80
N SER A 334 0.38 22.47 -12.95
CA SER A 334 1.74 22.40 -12.36
C SER A 334 1.80 22.44 -10.83
N ARG A 335 0.72 22.05 -10.15
CA ARG A 335 0.68 21.90 -8.70
C ARG A 335 0.24 20.49 -8.35
N LEU A 336 0.89 19.90 -7.35
CA LEU A 336 0.30 18.76 -6.65
C LEU A 336 -0.74 19.35 -5.69
N VAL A 337 -1.98 18.93 -5.86
CA VAL A 337 -3.08 19.30 -4.97
C VAL A 337 -3.64 18.03 -4.35
N HIS A 338 -4.31 18.22 -3.22
CA HIS A 338 -5.18 17.18 -2.70
C HIS A 338 -6.58 17.74 -2.48
N GLY A 339 -7.58 16.87 -2.55
CA GLY A 339 -8.95 17.18 -2.18
C GLY A 339 -9.47 16.15 -1.19
N MET A 340 -10.25 16.61 -0.22
CA MET A 340 -10.94 15.74 0.72
C MET A 340 -12.37 15.48 0.23
N ILE A 341 -12.75 14.20 0.17
CA ILE A 341 -14.11 13.76 -0.12
C ILE A 341 -14.68 13.19 1.16
N ARG A 342 -15.66 13.88 1.74
CA ARG A 342 -16.35 13.40 2.94
C ARG A 342 -17.56 12.56 2.57
N LYS A 343 -17.94 11.66 3.48
CA LYS A 343 -19.12 10.83 3.39
C LYS A 343 -20.40 11.66 3.31
N GLU A 344 -20.48 12.74 4.09
CA GLU A 344 -21.60 13.70 4.02
C GLU A 344 -21.67 14.43 2.68
N ASP A 345 -20.54 14.67 2.03
CA ASP A 345 -20.43 15.38 0.74
C ASP A 345 -20.69 14.46 -0.46
N ALA A 346 -21.29 13.29 -0.20
CA ALA A 346 -21.92 12.39 -1.13
C ALA A 346 -21.03 11.35 -1.83
N PHE A 347 -20.96 10.20 -1.17
CA PHE A 347 -20.73 8.91 -1.81
C PHE A 347 -21.92 8.46 -2.72
N GLY A 348 -22.39 9.32 -3.63
CA GLY A 348 -23.54 8.99 -4.49
C GLY A 348 -24.11 10.12 -5.34
N THR A 349 -23.56 11.33 -5.28
CA THR A 349 -24.05 12.47 -6.08
C THR A 349 -22.87 13.26 -6.64
N ASN A 350 -23.15 14.12 -7.63
CA ASN A 350 -22.15 15.02 -8.18
C ASN A 350 -21.73 16.05 -7.12
N ILE A 351 -20.43 16.13 -6.85
CA ILE A 351 -19.86 17.15 -5.97
C ILE A 351 -19.59 18.38 -6.83
N THR A 352 -20.57 19.29 -6.88
CA THR A 352 -20.48 20.52 -7.70
C THR A 352 -19.79 21.68 -6.99
N GLY A 353 -19.61 21.60 -5.66
CA GLY A 353 -18.83 22.55 -4.89
C GLY A 353 -17.32 22.39 -5.13
N PRO A 354 -16.52 23.43 -4.82
CA PRO A 354 -15.07 23.25 -4.73
C PRO A 354 -14.79 22.19 -3.66
N LEU A 355 -13.89 21.25 -3.98
CA LEU A 355 -13.32 20.41 -2.93
C LEU A 355 -12.57 21.31 -1.94
N ASP A 356 -12.41 20.86 -0.69
CA ASP A 356 -11.43 21.43 0.24
C ASP A 356 -10.03 21.17 -0.34
N LEU A 357 -9.61 22.05 -1.26
CA LEU A 357 -8.37 21.92 -2.00
C LEU A 357 -7.24 22.56 -1.22
N LEU A 358 -6.24 21.75 -0.88
CA LEU A 358 -4.95 22.27 -0.43
C LEU A 358 -3.89 22.03 -1.49
N THR A 359 -3.10 23.06 -1.73
CA THR A 359 -1.90 22.94 -2.54
C THR A 359 -0.80 22.27 -1.71
N VAL A 360 -0.36 21.10 -2.16
CA VAL A 360 0.73 20.34 -1.56
C VAL A 360 2.07 20.93 -1.99
N GLN A 361 2.23 21.12 -3.29
CA GLN A 361 3.48 21.57 -3.91
C GLN A 361 3.18 22.44 -5.13
N GLU A 362 3.86 23.58 -5.23
CA GLU A 362 3.77 24.51 -6.35
C GLU A 362 5.01 24.45 -7.25
N GLY A 363 4.88 25.01 -8.45
CA GLY A 363 6.01 25.23 -9.34
C GLY A 363 6.58 23.93 -9.94
N LEU A 364 5.76 22.90 -10.14
CA LEU A 364 6.18 21.68 -10.85
C LEU A 364 6.45 22.04 -12.32
N ILE A 365 7.73 22.27 -12.63
CA ILE A 365 8.19 22.59 -14.00
C ILE A 365 7.78 21.47 -14.97
N ILE A 366 7.90 20.23 -14.50
CA ILE A 366 7.45 19.03 -15.20
C ILE A 366 6.51 18.30 -14.24
N PRO A 367 5.24 18.09 -14.60
CA PRO A 367 4.29 17.43 -13.72
C PRO A 367 4.59 15.93 -13.63
N PRO A 368 4.38 15.30 -12.46
CA PRO A 368 4.58 13.87 -12.33
C PRO A 368 3.56 13.11 -13.18
N THR A 369 4.04 12.05 -13.83
CA THR A 369 3.22 11.18 -14.69
C THR A 369 2.47 10.13 -13.90
N GLN A 370 2.92 9.82 -12.69
CA GLN A 370 2.25 8.89 -11.79
C GLN A 370 2.40 9.33 -10.34
N LEU A 371 1.38 8.99 -9.56
CA LEU A 371 1.39 9.09 -8.11
C LEU A 371 1.19 7.70 -7.51
N ALA A 372 1.89 7.40 -6.43
CA ALA A 372 1.58 6.27 -5.56
C ALA A 372 1.52 6.79 -4.13
N ALA A 373 0.63 6.25 -3.32
CA ALA A 373 0.47 6.73 -1.95
C ALA A 373 -0.06 5.62 -1.06
N LEU A 374 0.20 5.79 0.23
CA LEU A 374 -0.39 4.99 1.28
C LEU A 374 -0.65 5.87 2.50
N SER A 375 -1.63 5.47 3.32
CA SER A 375 -1.77 5.98 4.68
C SER A 375 -1.48 4.83 5.65
N PHE A 376 -0.80 5.12 6.76
CA PHE A 376 -0.38 4.12 7.73
C PHE A 376 -0.48 4.64 9.17
N ALA A 377 -0.62 3.71 10.10
CA ALA A 377 -0.59 4.00 11.52
C ALA A 377 0.86 4.03 12.00
N PRO A 378 1.35 5.15 12.58
CA PRO A 378 2.63 5.15 13.26
C PRO A 378 2.59 4.17 14.43
N ALA A 379 3.77 3.66 14.83
CA ALA A 379 3.88 2.68 15.91
C ALA A 379 3.16 3.15 17.19
N GLY A 380 2.21 2.35 17.67
CA GLY A 380 1.40 2.66 18.85
C GLY A 380 0.12 3.49 18.60
N SER A 381 -0.19 3.83 17.34
CA SER A 381 -1.48 4.44 16.96
C SER A 381 -2.53 3.38 16.59
N LEU A 382 -3.80 3.70 16.81
CA LEU A 382 -4.96 2.84 16.48
C LEU A 382 -5.54 3.07 15.08
N GLY A 383 -5.01 4.04 14.33
CA GLY A 383 -5.52 4.37 12.99
C GLY A 383 -4.47 5.03 12.10
N PRO A 384 -4.71 5.10 10.78
CA PRO A 384 -3.82 5.76 9.86
C PRO A 384 -3.71 7.24 10.21
N LEU A 385 -2.54 7.67 10.65
CA LEU A 385 -2.27 9.07 11.00
C LEU A 385 -1.38 9.73 9.97
N ASP A 386 -0.60 8.94 9.25
CA ASP A 386 0.44 9.45 8.41
C ASP A 386 0.15 9.07 6.97
N THR A 387 0.43 10.02 6.07
CA THR A 387 0.27 9.82 4.63
C THR A 387 1.63 9.98 3.98
N PHE A 388 1.93 9.09 3.04
CA PHE A 388 3.13 9.13 2.24
C PHE A 388 2.76 9.07 0.76
N VAL A 389 3.20 10.05 -0.02
CA VAL A 389 2.92 10.16 -1.45
C VAL A 389 4.24 10.20 -2.19
N VAL A 390 4.42 9.29 -3.14
CA VAL A 390 5.55 9.23 -4.05
C VAL A 390 5.10 9.66 -5.44
N MET A 391 5.85 10.58 -6.02
CA MET A 391 5.67 11.13 -7.35
C MET A 391 6.74 10.58 -8.27
N ARG A 392 6.33 10.12 -9.45
CA ARG A 392 7.25 9.74 -10.54
C ARG A 392 7.20 10.79 -11.63
N PHE A 393 8.34 11.33 -12.00
CA PHE A 393 8.47 12.26 -13.13
C PHE A 393 8.75 11.52 -14.44
N PRO A 394 8.53 12.15 -15.61
CA PRO A 394 8.80 11.55 -16.92
C PRO A 394 10.22 11.00 -17.09
N ASN A 395 11.21 11.62 -16.46
CA ASN A 395 12.61 11.18 -16.49
C ASN A 395 12.90 9.98 -15.57
N GLY A 396 11.88 9.41 -14.92
CA GLY A 396 12.01 8.28 -14.00
C GLY A 396 12.59 8.63 -12.63
N THR A 397 12.75 9.92 -12.31
CA THR A 397 13.11 10.36 -10.96
C THR A 397 11.89 10.29 -10.05
N LEU A 398 12.16 9.99 -8.78
CA LEU A 398 11.16 9.91 -7.73
C LEU A 398 11.32 11.06 -6.73
N TRP A 399 10.19 11.52 -6.20
CA TRP A 399 10.14 12.52 -5.14
C TRP A 399 9.01 12.11 -4.21
N ALA A 400 9.27 12.08 -2.90
CA ALA A 400 8.24 11.80 -1.92
C ALA A 400 7.87 13.02 -1.05
N ASN A 401 6.61 13.07 -0.66
CA ASN A 401 6.08 13.94 0.38
C ASN A 401 5.50 13.07 1.50
N TYR A 402 5.74 13.50 2.74
CA TYR A 402 5.33 12.79 3.93
C TYR A 402 4.64 13.75 4.90
N TRP A 403 3.52 13.31 5.47
CA TRP A 403 2.75 14.07 6.43
C TRP A 403 2.51 13.25 7.68
N ILE A 404 2.88 13.83 8.82
CA ILE A 404 2.67 13.25 10.14
C ILE A 404 1.35 13.76 10.70
N GLY A 405 0.53 12.85 11.20
CA GLY A 405 -0.65 13.20 11.97
C GLY A 405 -1.69 13.99 11.18
N SER A 406 -1.88 13.68 9.88
CA SER A 406 -2.93 14.28 9.04
C SER A 406 -4.26 14.26 9.79
N MET A 407 -4.65 15.43 10.33
CA MET A 407 -5.97 15.60 10.92
C MET A 407 -6.91 16.01 9.78
N PRO A 408 -8.15 15.50 9.76
CA PRO A 408 -9.21 16.00 8.89
C PRO A 408 -9.24 17.54 8.85
N GLY A 409 -9.03 18.14 7.68
CA GLY A 409 -9.10 19.59 7.48
C GLY A 409 -7.96 20.43 8.07
N LEU A 410 -6.98 19.81 8.73
CA LEU A 410 -5.79 20.47 9.25
C LEU A 410 -4.57 19.60 8.93
N PHE A 411 -3.83 19.94 7.88
CA PHE A 411 -2.43 19.56 7.91
C PHE A 411 -1.76 20.40 8.98
N PRO A 412 -1.17 19.79 10.03
CA PRO A 412 -0.33 20.58 10.90
C PRO A 412 0.79 21.22 10.08
N ASP A 413 1.18 22.43 10.45
CA ASP A 413 2.32 23.18 9.88
C ASP A 413 3.66 22.41 9.92
N TYR A 414 3.68 21.21 10.50
CA TYR A 414 4.79 20.25 10.51
C TYR A 414 4.87 19.46 9.20
N LYS A 415 5.04 20.16 8.07
CA LYS A 415 5.46 19.53 6.81
C LYS A 415 6.89 19.03 6.95
N TRP A 416 7.15 17.73 6.76
CA TRP A 416 8.43 17.31 6.21
C TRP A 416 8.32 17.46 4.69
N SER A 417 8.50 18.70 4.22
CA SER A 417 8.31 19.06 2.82
C SER A 417 9.41 18.45 1.96
N GLY A 418 9.00 17.55 1.06
CA GLY A 418 9.66 17.22 -0.20
C GLY A 418 11.16 16.92 -0.16
N GLY A 419 11.51 15.64 -0.25
CA GLY A 419 12.87 15.20 -0.56
C GLY A 419 12.92 14.38 -1.84
N SER A 420 14.05 14.45 -2.55
CA SER A 420 14.40 13.38 -3.49
C SER A 420 14.37 12.06 -2.72
N ALA A 421 13.48 11.17 -3.12
CA ALA A 421 13.36 9.85 -2.57
C ALA A 421 13.70 8.87 -3.68
N PRO A 422 14.41 7.77 -3.40
CA PRO A 422 14.95 7.39 -2.10
C PRO A 422 16.27 8.09 -1.75
N ARG A 423 16.59 8.14 -0.46
CA ARG A 423 17.98 8.26 0.03
C ARG A 423 18.55 6.84 0.16
N THR A 424 18.93 6.26 -0.97
CA THR A 424 19.56 4.94 -1.02
C THR A 424 21.04 5.06 -1.33
N ASP A 425 21.83 4.07 -0.91
CA ASP A 425 23.25 3.97 -1.27
C ASP A 425 23.47 3.80 -2.79
N ASN A 426 22.43 3.38 -3.52
CA ASN A 426 22.41 3.27 -4.97
C ASN A 426 21.36 4.24 -5.53
N ASN A 427 21.74 5.11 -6.49
CA ASN A 427 20.77 5.98 -7.15
C ASN A 427 19.66 5.16 -7.82
N ILE A 428 18.46 5.18 -7.23
CA ILE A 428 17.27 4.56 -7.81
C ILE A 428 16.68 5.56 -8.81
N THR A 429 17.01 5.35 -10.08
CA THR A 429 16.51 6.16 -11.19
C THR A 429 16.09 5.23 -12.33
N ASN A 430 15.19 5.72 -13.19
CA ASN A 430 14.72 5.05 -14.41
C ASN A 430 13.53 4.09 -14.23
N PHE A 431 12.65 4.35 -13.26
CA PHE A 431 11.35 3.68 -13.28
C PHE A 431 10.46 4.23 -14.40
N SER A 432 9.76 3.34 -15.11
CA SER A 432 8.66 3.63 -16.02
C SER A 432 7.30 3.65 -15.31
N ALA A 433 7.16 2.92 -14.20
CA ALA A 433 5.96 2.94 -13.35
C ALA A 433 6.26 2.68 -11.87
N ILE A 434 5.36 3.12 -10.98
CA ILE A 434 5.42 2.89 -9.52
C ILE A 434 4.08 2.43 -8.94
N ALA A 435 4.13 1.63 -7.87
CA ALA A 435 2.98 1.26 -7.05
C ALA A 435 3.40 1.07 -5.58
N MET A 436 2.45 1.12 -4.65
CA MET A 436 2.73 1.01 -3.21
C MET A 436 1.70 0.14 -2.50
N SER A 437 2.14 -0.53 -1.44
CA SER A 437 1.29 -1.31 -0.53
C SER A 437 1.78 -1.14 0.91
N GLY A 438 0.90 -1.31 1.89
CA GLY A 438 1.22 -1.09 3.30
C GLY A 438 0.33 -1.90 4.23
N LEU A 439 0.89 -2.95 4.85
CA LEU A 439 0.27 -3.69 5.96
C LEU A 439 1.17 -3.65 7.20
N ASP A 440 2.19 -4.51 7.23
CA ASP A 440 3.19 -4.61 8.31
C ASP A 440 4.41 -3.75 8.03
N ASP A 441 4.84 -3.74 6.76
CA ASP A 441 5.87 -2.88 6.22
C ASP A 441 5.33 -2.08 5.03
N MET A 442 5.93 -0.92 4.79
CA MET A 442 5.62 -0.09 3.63
C MET A 442 6.50 -0.56 2.47
N HIS A 443 5.87 -0.84 1.32
CA HIS A 443 6.58 -1.24 0.12
C HIS A 443 6.33 -0.27 -1.01
N ILE A 444 7.36 -0.06 -1.83
CA ILE A 444 7.24 0.54 -3.15
C ILE A 444 7.78 -0.43 -4.19
N TYR A 445 7.03 -0.55 -5.27
CA TYR A 445 7.37 -1.34 -6.44
C TYR A 445 7.66 -0.39 -7.60
N GLY A 446 8.76 -0.62 -8.31
CA GLY A 446 9.15 0.15 -9.47
C GLY A 446 9.36 -0.73 -10.69
N LEU A 447 8.67 -0.43 -11.79
CA LEU A 447 8.95 -1.04 -13.09
C LEU A 447 10.10 -0.30 -13.75
N THR A 448 11.14 -1.01 -14.13
CA THR A 448 12.29 -0.49 -14.87
C THR A 448 12.03 -0.48 -16.38
N THR A 449 12.79 0.32 -17.13
CA THR A 449 12.64 0.41 -18.59
C THR A 449 12.95 -0.90 -19.34
N ASP A 450 13.71 -1.80 -18.74
CA ASP A 450 14.02 -3.14 -19.24
C ASP A 450 12.98 -4.20 -18.83
N GLY A 451 11.87 -3.80 -18.20
CA GLY A 451 10.75 -4.69 -17.91
C GLY A 451 10.89 -5.50 -16.61
N ARG A 452 11.78 -5.10 -15.70
CA ARG A 452 11.93 -5.72 -14.38
C ARG A 452 11.15 -4.95 -13.33
N ILE A 453 10.49 -5.66 -12.41
CA ILE A 453 9.77 -5.04 -11.29
C ILE A 453 10.62 -5.22 -10.03
N LEU A 454 11.05 -4.13 -9.43
CA LEU A 454 11.88 -4.13 -8.22
C LEU A 454 11.04 -3.74 -7.01
N ALA A 455 11.22 -4.45 -5.89
CA ALA A 455 10.58 -4.17 -4.62
C ALA A 455 11.57 -3.53 -3.64
N TYR A 456 11.10 -2.50 -2.93
CA TYR A 456 11.84 -1.84 -1.87
C TYR A 456 10.97 -1.74 -0.63
N THR A 457 11.57 -1.96 0.54
CA THR A 457 10.97 -1.65 1.83
C THR A 457 11.27 -0.20 2.20
N ILE A 458 10.30 0.47 2.80
CA ILE A 458 10.40 1.84 3.29
C ILE A 458 10.40 1.80 4.82
N ASP A 459 11.41 2.42 5.44
CA ASP A 459 11.45 2.57 6.89
C ASP A 459 10.31 3.50 7.35
N ARG A 460 9.45 3.00 8.24
CA ARG A 460 8.34 3.80 8.80
C ARG A 460 8.81 4.96 9.68
N GLN A 461 10.02 4.85 10.26
CA GLN A 461 10.59 5.90 11.10
C GLN A 461 11.30 6.98 10.29
N ASP A 462 11.83 6.61 9.11
CA ASP A 462 12.36 7.53 8.11
C ASP A 462 11.83 7.13 6.71
N PRO A 463 10.65 7.65 6.30
CA PRO A 463 10.04 7.29 5.02
C PRO A 463 10.87 7.63 3.77
N PHE A 464 12.02 8.29 3.92
CA PHE A 464 12.96 8.57 2.83
C PHE A 464 14.10 7.54 2.74
N SER A 465 14.24 6.68 3.75
CA SER A 465 15.21 5.57 3.80
C SER A 465 14.58 4.30 3.25
N TRP A 466 15.03 3.87 2.08
CA TRP A 466 14.49 2.70 1.40
C TRP A 466 15.58 1.63 1.27
N SER A 467 15.20 0.36 1.40
CA SER A 467 16.10 -0.77 1.22
C SER A 467 15.61 -1.65 0.09
N TYR A 468 16.52 -2.04 -0.81
CA TYR A 468 16.19 -3.04 -1.83
C TYR A 468 15.85 -4.35 -1.14
N GLU A 469 14.69 -4.91 -1.49
CA GLU A 469 14.23 -6.20 -0.94
C GLU A 469 14.55 -7.31 -1.94
N GLU A 470 13.87 -7.30 -3.09
CA GLU A 470 13.97 -8.33 -4.11
C GLU A 470 13.46 -7.83 -5.47
N GLU A 471 13.70 -8.62 -6.51
CA GLU A 471 12.97 -8.50 -7.77
C GLU A 471 11.65 -9.27 -7.62
N VAL A 472 10.54 -8.64 -7.99
CA VAL A 472 9.23 -9.29 -8.00
C VAL A 472 9.28 -10.37 -9.06
N GLY A 473 9.11 -11.63 -8.65
CA GLY A 473 9.22 -12.77 -9.54
C GLY A 473 8.17 -12.67 -10.65
N ILE A 474 8.68 -12.65 -11.87
CA ILE A 474 7.92 -12.70 -13.13
C ILE A 474 8.13 -14.04 -13.85
N ASP A 475 9.14 -14.80 -13.43
CA ASP A 475 9.40 -16.15 -13.89
C ASP A 475 8.52 -17.14 -13.13
N ILE A 476 7.81 -18.00 -13.86
CA ILE A 476 7.11 -19.15 -13.26
C ILE A 476 8.12 -20.28 -13.06
N PRO A 477 8.20 -20.86 -11.84
CA PRO A 477 9.16 -21.94 -11.54
C PRO A 477 8.97 -23.20 -12.38
#